data_AF-A0A3C1ZSE6-F1
#
_entry.id   AF-A0A3C1ZSE6-F1
#
_cell.length_a   1.000
_cell.length_b   1.000
_cell.length_c   1.000
_cell.angle_alpha   90.00
_cell.angle_beta   90.00
_cell.angle_gamma   90.00
#
_symmetry.space_group_name_H-M   'P 1'
#
loop_
_entity.id
_entity.type
_entity.pdbx_description
1 polymer ?
#
loop_
_entity_poly.entity_id
_entity_poly.type
_entity_poly.pdbx_seq_one_letter_code
_entity_poly.pdbx_strand_id
1 'polypeptide(L)'
;MGRRLAFGLWFLPRVQAAAVLHSTNRLRPKRSQRLINTRFRRYWVLRTHQHEYLPPNAVRFRIGTLWPVILEDATSPHYQRVARSPFLQEDTTVIAIPGHALRARRDYQALFHALEQIRPPLDEVLFYLLGDYSAQDGPDIVQEIKDRELTHYFRWSTHRLPQYEFNQQLRSCQAILPLLHPGQPGYEKYQTVKTSGSLNLAPAMGLPILLPQGFLLDQEIQPWVIRYPLKGFALMRWRHILPKPSAQWNLESSRDQYLEVWK
;
A
#
# COMPACT_ATOMS: atom_id res chain seq x y z
N MET A 1 18.90 -10.37 8.24
CA MET A 1 17.98 -11.38 7.64
C MET A 1 18.62 -12.31 6.61
N GLY A 2 19.50 -11.86 5.70
CA GLY A 2 19.99 -12.69 4.58
C GLY A 2 20.97 -13.85 4.88
N ARG A 3 21.74 -13.81 5.99
CA ARG A 3 22.72 -14.87 6.30
C ARG A 3 22.10 -16.12 6.93
N ARG A 4 21.06 -15.97 7.77
CA ARG A 4 20.37 -17.10 8.43
C ARG A 4 19.50 -17.91 7.46
N LEU A 5 18.80 -17.24 6.54
CA LEU A 5 18.02 -17.89 5.47
C LEU A 5 18.89 -18.66 4.48
N ALA A 6 20.07 -18.12 4.14
CA ALA A 6 21.00 -18.75 3.21
C ALA A 6 21.48 -20.14 3.68
N PHE A 7 21.76 -20.31 4.97
CA PHE A 7 22.28 -21.56 5.52
C PHE A 7 21.22 -22.67 5.58
N GLY A 8 19.98 -22.33 5.98
CA GLY A 8 18.87 -23.30 6.02
C GLY A 8 18.44 -23.82 4.65
N LEU A 9 18.61 -23.03 3.59
CA LEU A 9 18.24 -23.42 2.21
C LEU A 9 19.10 -24.56 1.65
N TRP A 10 20.29 -24.81 2.21
CA TRP A 10 21.20 -25.87 1.76
C TRP A 10 20.76 -27.28 2.20
N PHE A 11 20.00 -27.36 3.30
CA PHE A 11 19.49 -28.61 3.87
C PHE A 11 18.04 -28.93 3.45
N LEU A 12 17.40 -28.04 2.68
CA LEU A 12 16.06 -28.34 2.18
C LEU A 12 16.12 -29.42 1.10
N PRO A 13 15.23 -30.43 1.14
CA PRO A 13 15.11 -31.42 0.07
C PRO A 13 14.89 -30.75 -1.30
N ARG A 14 15.07 -31.48 -2.41
CA ARG A 14 14.86 -30.99 -3.80
C ARG A 14 13.39 -30.71 -4.13
N VAL A 15 12.76 -29.81 -3.38
CA VAL A 15 11.39 -29.34 -3.54
C VAL A 15 11.38 -28.19 -4.54
N GLN A 16 10.41 -28.14 -5.45
CA GLN A 16 10.23 -26.93 -6.26
C GLN A 16 9.80 -25.77 -5.36
N ALA A 17 10.48 -24.63 -5.44
CA ALA A 17 10.21 -23.49 -4.56
C ALA A 17 9.99 -22.22 -5.37
N ALA A 18 9.03 -21.42 -4.92
CA ALA A 18 8.74 -20.09 -5.46
C ALA A 18 8.78 -19.05 -4.34
N ALA A 19 9.03 -17.79 -4.69
CA ALA A 19 9.12 -16.71 -3.71
C ALA A 19 8.41 -15.44 -4.19
N VAL A 20 7.84 -14.69 -3.25
CA VAL A 20 7.21 -13.40 -3.52
C VAL A 20 8.23 -12.27 -3.36
N LEU A 21 8.29 -11.39 -4.35
CA LEU A 21 9.23 -10.28 -4.42
C LEU A 21 8.52 -8.95 -4.25
N HIS A 22 8.67 -8.37 -3.06
CA HIS A 22 8.32 -6.96 -2.85
C HIS A 22 9.24 -6.02 -3.65
N SER A 23 10.44 -6.48 -4.06
CA SER A 23 11.28 -5.71 -4.96
C SER A 23 12.08 -6.55 -5.95
N THR A 24 12.02 -6.20 -7.23
CA THR A 24 12.78 -6.84 -8.31
C THR A 24 14.29 -6.58 -8.22
N ASN A 25 14.71 -5.57 -7.44
CA ASN A 25 16.13 -5.40 -7.08
C ASN A 25 16.72 -6.59 -6.32
N ARG A 26 15.88 -7.46 -5.74
CA ARG A 26 16.31 -8.74 -5.15
C ARG A 26 16.73 -9.76 -6.20
N LEU A 27 16.47 -9.55 -7.49
CA LEU A 27 16.96 -10.45 -8.53
C LEU A 27 18.40 -10.11 -8.94
N ARG A 28 18.90 -8.91 -8.61
CA ARG A 28 20.28 -8.51 -8.90
C ARG A 28 21.26 -9.33 -8.06
N PRO A 29 22.35 -9.83 -8.67
CA PRO A 29 23.28 -10.73 -8.00
C PRO A 29 24.05 -10.02 -6.87
N LYS A 30 23.71 -10.34 -5.62
CA LYS A 30 24.52 -10.10 -4.41
C LYS A 30 24.93 -11.45 -3.82
N ARG A 31 26.03 -11.55 -3.06
CA ARG A 31 26.57 -12.84 -2.55
C ARG A 31 25.49 -13.75 -1.94
N SER A 32 24.69 -13.26 -0.99
CA SER A 32 23.59 -14.02 -0.38
C SER A 32 22.44 -14.31 -1.34
N GLN A 33 22.16 -13.38 -2.24
CA GLN A 33 21.07 -13.49 -3.20
C GLN A 33 21.38 -14.49 -4.33
N ARG A 34 22.65 -14.68 -4.68
CA ARG A 34 23.07 -15.72 -5.62
C ARG A 34 22.65 -17.10 -5.13
N LEU A 35 22.81 -17.37 -3.83
CA LEU A 35 22.40 -18.65 -3.23
C LEU A 35 20.88 -18.81 -3.18
N ILE A 36 20.13 -17.75 -2.90
CA ILE A 36 18.66 -17.80 -2.98
C ILE A 36 18.24 -18.07 -4.44
N ASN A 37 18.85 -17.39 -5.40
CA ASN A 37 18.51 -17.49 -6.82
C ASN A 37 18.96 -18.81 -7.49
N THR A 38 19.84 -19.59 -6.86
CA THR A 38 20.12 -20.96 -7.33
C THR A 38 18.99 -21.90 -6.96
N ARG A 39 18.36 -21.68 -5.79
CA ARG A 39 17.31 -22.54 -5.21
C ARG A 39 15.90 -22.18 -5.68
N PHE A 40 15.61 -20.89 -5.84
CA PHE A 40 14.34 -20.38 -6.34
C PHE A 40 14.50 -20.01 -7.81
N ARG A 41 13.70 -20.64 -8.67
CA ARG A 41 13.64 -20.34 -10.12
C ARG A 41 12.33 -19.70 -10.54
N ARG A 42 11.41 -19.57 -9.59
CA ARG A 42 10.05 -19.11 -9.74
C ARG A 42 9.81 -17.96 -8.77
N TYR A 43 9.27 -16.86 -9.27
CA TYR A 43 8.97 -15.70 -8.46
C TYR A 43 7.62 -15.12 -8.82
N TRP A 44 7.00 -14.45 -7.85
CA TRP A 44 5.91 -13.53 -8.11
C TRP A 44 6.34 -12.13 -7.75
N VAL A 45 6.10 -11.18 -8.66
CA VAL A 45 6.09 -9.76 -8.33
C VAL A 45 4.70 -9.35 -7.89
N LEU A 46 4.59 -8.29 -7.11
CA LEU A 46 3.34 -7.88 -6.47
C LEU A 46 2.46 -6.98 -7.35
N ARG A 47 2.95 -6.62 -8.54
CA ARG A 47 2.30 -5.79 -9.55
C ARG A 47 2.92 -6.01 -10.93
N THR A 48 2.11 -5.85 -11.98
CA THR A 48 2.53 -6.07 -13.37
C THR A 48 3.63 -5.10 -13.82
N HIS A 49 3.52 -3.81 -13.47
CA HIS A 49 4.55 -2.79 -13.71
C HIS A 49 5.99 -3.24 -13.37
N GLN A 50 6.17 -4.08 -12.35
CA GLN A 50 7.51 -4.49 -11.92
C GLN A 50 8.24 -5.33 -12.99
N HIS A 51 7.52 -5.92 -13.95
CA HIS A 51 8.09 -6.64 -15.08
C HIS A 51 8.92 -5.73 -16.00
N GLU A 52 8.52 -4.46 -16.16
CA GLU A 52 9.23 -3.48 -16.99
C GLU A 52 10.63 -3.14 -16.44
N TYR A 53 10.83 -3.34 -15.13
CA TYR A 53 12.06 -2.98 -14.42
C TYR A 53 12.83 -4.21 -13.92
N LEU A 54 12.60 -5.37 -14.53
CA LEU A 54 13.37 -6.57 -14.23
C LEU A 54 14.85 -6.38 -14.62
N PRO A 55 15.81 -6.81 -13.79
CA PRO A 55 17.21 -6.74 -14.18
C PRO A 55 17.48 -7.71 -15.35
N PRO A 56 18.49 -7.46 -16.20
CA PRO A 56 18.77 -8.31 -17.38
C PRO A 56 18.93 -9.80 -17.06
N ASN A 57 19.46 -10.13 -15.88
CA ASN A 57 19.63 -11.51 -15.43
C ASN A 57 18.32 -12.20 -15.01
N ALA A 58 17.17 -11.54 -15.13
CA ALA A 58 15.87 -12.07 -14.74
C ALA A 58 15.32 -13.10 -15.74
N VAL A 59 15.81 -13.10 -16.98
CA VAL A 59 15.43 -14.03 -18.06
C VAL A 59 15.55 -15.52 -17.70
N ARG A 60 16.36 -15.84 -16.69
CA ARG A 60 16.56 -17.22 -16.19
C ARG A 60 15.50 -17.68 -15.17
N PHE A 61 14.54 -16.83 -14.85
CA PHE A 61 13.50 -17.09 -13.88
C PHE A 61 12.13 -17.07 -14.55
N ARG A 62 11.21 -17.90 -14.05
CA ARG A 62 9.78 -17.72 -14.33
C ARG A 62 9.24 -16.71 -13.34
N ILE A 63 8.73 -15.59 -13.83
CA ILE A 63 8.23 -14.49 -13.01
C ILE A 63 6.79 -14.22 -13.42
N GLY A 64 5.86 -14.40 -12.49
CA GLY A 64 4.46 -14.02 -12.66
C GLY A 64 4.09 -12.82 -11.79
N THR A 65 2.84 -12.39 -11.90
CA THR A 65 2.27 -11.36 -11.03
C THR A 65 1.35 -12.01 -9.99
N LEU A 66 1.34 -11.49 -8.77
CA LEU A 66 0.47 -11.89 -7.69
C LEU A 66 -0.14 -10.64 -7.05
N TRP A 67 -1.46 -10.59 -6.89
CA TRP A 67 -2.15 -9.52 -6.17
C TRP A 67 -2.43 -9.98 -4.74
N PRO A 68 -1.61 -9.61 -3.74
CA PRO A 68 -1.59 -10.25 -2.42
C PRO A 68 -2.63 -9.65 -1.47
N VAL A 69 -3.81 -9.28 -1.96
CA VAL A 69 -4.88 -8.75 -1.11
C VAL A 69 -5.88 -9.85 -0.85
N ILE A 70 -6.08 -10.15 0.44
CA ILE A 70 -7.08 -11.11 0.90
C ILE A 70 -8.28 -10.30 1.37
N LEU A 71 -9.39 -10.47 0.66
CA LEU A 71 -10.68 -9.90 1.03
C LEU A 71 -11.50 -10.99 1.68
N GLU A 72 -12.15 -10.64 2.80
CA GLU A 72 -13.15 -11.53 3.37
C GLU A 72 -14.43 -11.47 2.57
N ASP A 73 -15.02 -12.65 2.42
CA ASP A 73 -16.36 -12.89 1.94
C ASP A 73 -17.40 -12.12 2.79
N ALA A 74 -18.39 -11.53 2.13
CA ALA A 74 -19.54 -10.88 2.77
C ALA A 74 -20.35 -11.82 3.68
N THR A 75 -20.27 -13.14 3.47
CA THR A 75 -20.91 -14.16 4.32
C THR A 75 -20.06 -14.58 5.52
N SER A 76 -18.83 -14.07 5.65
CA SER A 76 -18.00 -14.33 6.82
C SER A 76 -18.68 -13.79 8.10
N PRO A 77 -18.77 -14.57 9.19
CA PRO A 77 -19.26 -14.07 10.47
C PRO A 77 -18.47 -12.86 10.99
N HIS A 78 -17.21 -12.71 10.59
CA HIS A 78 -16.39 -11.54 10.92
C HIS A 78 -16.81 -10.30 10.13
N TYR A 79 -17.25 -10.47 8.88
CA TYR A 79 -17.74 -9.38 8.04
C TYR A 79 -18.98 -8.74 8.66
N GLN A 80 -19.92 -9.55 9.15
CA GLN A 80 -21.21 -9.09 9.67
C GLN A 80 -21.14 -8.45 11.06
N ARG A 81 -20.04 -8.68 11.82
CA ARG A 81 -19.91 -8.24 13.22
C ARG A 81 -19.27 -6.87 13.41
N VAL A 82 -18.63 -6.31 12.39
CA VAL A 82 -17.93 -5.03 12.51
C VAL A 82 -18.86 -3.89 12.11
N ALA A 83 -19.15 -3.00 13.06
CA ALA A 83 -19.84 -1.76 12.77
C ALA A 83 -19.05 -0.95 11.72
N ARG A 84 -19.75 -0.27 10.81
CA ARG A 84 -19.11 0.71 9.93
C ARG A 84 -18.29 1.69 10.77
N SER A 85 -17.22 2.23 10.19
CA SER A 85 -16.38 3.21 10.88
C SER A 85 -17.25 4.25 11.59
N PRO A 86 -17.06 4.48 12.90
CA PRO A 86 -17.88 5.43 13.66
C PRO A 86 -17.67 6.87 13.20
N PHE A 87 -16.70 7.10 12.29
CA PHE A 87 -16.37 8.40 11.73
C PHE A 87 -17.14 8.73 10.45
N LEU A 88 -18.00 7.83 9.97
CA LEU A 88 -18.89 8.09 8.85
C LEU A 88 -20.09 8.92 9.32
N GLN A 89 -19.94 10.24 9.24
CA GLN A 89 -21.08 11.15 9.14
C GLN A 89 -21.42 11.34 7.65
N GLU A 90 -22.70 11.58 7.32
CA GLU A 90 -23.18 11.62 5.92
C GLU A 90 -22.42 12.64 5.06
N ASP A 91 -21.89 13.70 5.66
CA ASP A 91 -21.19 14.80 4.97
C ASP A 91 -19.65 14.79 5.15
N THR A 92 -19.06 13.73 5.72
CA THR A 92 -17.60 13.66 5.94
C THR A 92 -16.91 12.77 4.91
N THR A 93 -15.92 13.32 4.19
CA THR A 93 -15.00 12.55 3.37
C THR A 93 -13.84 12.01 4.20
N VAL A 94 -13.79 10.69 4.35
CA VAL A 94 -12.75 9.97 5.08
C VAL A 94 -11.69 9.44 4.10
N ILE A 95 -10.46 9.91 4.27
CA ILE A 95 -9.29 9.51 3.48
C ILE A 95 -8.39 8.64 4.35
N ALA A 96 -8.27 7.35 4.01
CA ALA A 96 -7.43 6.41 4.74
C ALA A 96 -5.95 6.60 4.41
N ILE A 97 -5.10 6.57 5.43
CA ILE A 97 -3.64 6.42 5.31
C ILE A 97 -3.29 5.03 5.88
N PRO A 98 -3.43 3.95 5.08
CA PRO A 98 -3.45 2.59 5.58
C PRO A 98 -2.06 2.05 5.90
N GLY A 99 -1.87 1.28 6.96
CA GLY A 99 -0.64 0.53 7.28
C GLY A 99 0.13 1.07 8.49
N HIS A 100 1.40 0.67 8.63
CA HIS A 100 2.25 1.12 9.72
C HIS A 100 2.73 2.57 9.54
N ALA A 101 2.83 3.27 10.66
CA ALA A 101 3.38 4.61 10.75
C ALA A 101 4.91 4.57 10.60
N LEU A 102 5.39 4.88 9.39
CA LEU A 102 6.82 4.82 9.03
C LEU A 102 7.23 6.07 8.26
N ARG A 103 7.87 7.04 8.92
CA ARG A 103 8.38 8.29 8.32
C ARG A 103 9.38 8.03 7.22
N ALA A 104 10.18 6.97 7.34
CA ALA A 104 11.14 6.55 6.31
C ALA A 104 10.48 6.10 4.99
N ARG A 105 9.15 5.96 4.94
CA ARG A 105 8.39 5.50 3.76
C ARG A 105 7.23 6.41 3.39
N ARG A 106 6.87 7.39 4.23
CA ARG A 106 5.66 8.21 4.12
C ARG A 106 5.96 9.62 4.55
N ASP A 107 5.53 10.55 3.73
CA ASP A 107 5.76 11.96 3.96
C ASP A 107 4.60 12.61 4.73
N TYR A 108 4.57 12.35 6.04
CA TYR A 108 3.62 13.01 6.93
C TYR A 108 3.87 14.52 7.03
N GLN A 109 5.12 14.95 6.89
CA GLN A 109 5.49 16.37 6.97
C GLN A 109 4.80 17.17 5.86
N ALA A 110 4.88 16.72 4.62
CA ALA A 110 4.21 17.38 3.51
C ALA A 110 2.70 17.51 3.73
N LEU A 111 2.06 16.48 4.33
CA LEU A 111 0.64 16.52 4.68
C LEU A 111 0.38 17.59 5.75
N PHE A 112 1.13 17.60 6.85
CA PHE A 112 0.93 18.56 7.94
C PHE A 112 1.13 20.00 7.47
N HIS A 113 2.21 20.28 6.74
CA HIS A 113 2.46 21.61 6.19
C HIS A 113 1.36 22.05 5.22
N ALA A 114 0.79 21.14 4.43
CA ALA A 114 -0.33 21.47 3.56
C ALA A 114 -1.60 21.80 4.36
N LEU A 115 -1.92 21.03 5.39
CA LEU A 115 -3.11 21.26 6.22
C LEU A 115 -3.01 22.56 7.04
N GLU A 116 -1.82 22.89 7.53
CA GLU A 116 -1.54 24.15 8.23
C GLU A 116 -1.82 25.38 7.38
N GLN A 117 -1.76 25.28 6.05
CA GLN A 117 -2.01 26.39 5.13
C GLN A 117 -3.50 26.59 4.79
N ILE A 118 -4.38 25.67 5.17
CA ILE A 118 -5.81 25.74 4.81
C ILE A 118 -6.56 26.66 5.79
N ARG A 119 -7.15 27.73 5.28
CA ARG A 119 -8.00 28.66 6.05
C ARG A 119 -9.26 29.03 5.25
N PRO A 120 -10.47 28.86 5.79
CA PRO A 120 -10.80 28.18 7.06
C PRO A 120 -10.52 26.66 6.99
N PRO A 121 -10.51 25.95 8.14
CA PRO A 121 -10.34 24.50 8.16
C PRO A 121 -11.36 23.74 7.29
N LEU A 122 -10.96 22.57 6.78
CA LEU A 122 -11.86 21.67 6.05
C LEU A 122 -12.69 20.84 7.04
N ASP A 123 -13.85 21.34 7.44
CA ASP A 123 -14.72 20.63 8.40
C ASP A 123 -15.27 19.29 7.84
N GLU A 124 -15.29 19.14 6.52
CA GLU A 124 -15.85 17.98 5.80
C GLU A 124 -14.81 16.89 5.50
N VAL A 125 -13.56 17.00 5.95
CA VAL A 125 -12.48 16.07 5.56
C VAL A 125 -11.75 15.50 6.76
N LEU A 126 -11.66 14.17 6.78
CA LEU A 126 -10.97 13.43 7.82
C LEU A 126 -9.89 12.52 7.23
N PHE A 127 -8.66 12.66 7.70
CA PHE A 127 -7.57 11.73 7.44
C PHE A 127 -7.55 10.64 8.50
N TYR A 128 -7.82 9.41 8.09
CA TYR A 128 -7.82 8.27 8.98
C TYR A 128 -6.49 7.51 8.92
N LEU A 129 -5.68 7.63 9.96
CA LEU A 129 -4.48 6.84 10.19
C LEU A 129 -4.88 5.39 10.57
N LEU A 130 -5.15 4.59 9.53
CA LEU A 130 -5.73 3.25 9.64
C LEU A 130 -4.62 2.18 9.67
N GLY A 131 -4.44 1.47 10.78
CA GLY A 131 -3.39 0.47 10.91
C GLY A 131 -2.82 0.43 12.33
N ASP A 132 -1.53 0.15 12.47
CA ASP A 132 -0.87 0.15 13.77
C ASP A 132 -0.05 1.44 13.95
N TYR A 133 -0.70 2.44 14.56
CA TYR A 133 -0.11 3.72 14.96
C TYR A 133 0.26 3.75 16.46
N SER A 134 0.10 2.62 17.15
CA SER A 134 0.54 2.44 18.54
C SER A 134 2.03 2.09 18.65
N ALA A 135 2.66 1.72 17.54
CA ALA A 135 4.04 1.28 17.45
C ALA A 135 4.86 2.10 16.45
N GLN A 136 6.19 1.89 16.45
CA GLN A 136 7.16 2.54 15.55
C GLN A 136 7.05 4.07 15.64
N ASP A 137 6.94 4.78 14.51
CA ASP A 137 6.87 6.25 14.50
C ASP A 137 5.46 6.77 14.83
N GLY A 138 4.50 5.88 15.09
CA GLY A 138 3.08 6.21 15.27
C GLY A 138 2.80 7.16 16.43
N PRO A 139 3.29 6.89 17.65
CA PRO A 139 3.12 7.79 18.79
C PRO A 139 3.66 9.19 18.51
N ASP A 140 4.84 9.31 17.89
CA ASP A 140 5.46 10.60 17.55
C ASP A 140 4.65 11.35 16.47
N ILE A 141 4.12 10.64 15.48
CA ILE A 141 3.23 11.21 14.46
C ILE A 141 1.94 11.75 15.10
N VAL A 142 1.36 11.00 16.04
CA VAL A 142 0.14 11.43 16.77
C VAL A 142 0.44 12.62 17.67
N GLN A 143 1.58 12.64 18.36
CA GLN A 143 1.97 13.77 19.19
C GLN A 143 2.19 15.02 18.34
N GLU A 144 2.86 14.90 17.19
CA GLU A 144 3.06 16.02 16.28
C GLU A 144 1.73 16.58 15.73
N ILE A 145 0.74 15.73 15.44
CA ILE A 145 -0.60 16.18 15.06
C ILE A 145 -1.23 17.04 16.16
N LYS A 146 -1.02 16.69 17.44
CA LYS A 146 -1.54 17.46 18.58
C LYS A 146 -0.78 18.78 18.73
N ASP A 147 0.54 18.74 18.68
CA ASP A 147 1.40 19.92 18.86
C ASP A 147 1.16 20.98 17.78
N ARG A 148 0.79 20.54 16.57
CA ARG A 148 0.43 21.41 15.43
C ARG A 148 -1.06 21.78 15.38
N GLU A 149 -1.84 21.40 16.39
CA GLU A 149 -3.28 21.67 16.50
C GLU A 149 -4.12 21.11 15.32
N LEU A 150 -3.64 20.04 14.67
CA LEU A 150 -4.28 19.42 13.49
C LEU A 150 -5.28 18.32 13.86
N THR A 151 -5.56 18.09 15.14
CA THR A 151 -6.41 16.98 15.63
C THR A 151 -7.81 16.93 15.02
N HIS A 152 -8.35 18.08 14.61
CA HIS A 152 -9.64 18.17 13.93
C HIS A 152 -9.66 17.41 12.58
N TYR A 153 -8.53 17.38 11.87
CA TYR A 153 -8.38 16.65 10.60
C TYR A 153 -8.14 15.16 10.74
N PHE A 154 -7.76 14.66 11.93
CA PHE A 154 -7.24 13.30 12.04
C PHE A 154 -8.04 12.42 13.00
N ARG A 155 -8.18 11.15 12.61
CA ARG A 155 -8.44 10.04 13.52
C ARG A 155 -7.35 9.00 13.33
N TRP A 156 -7.13 8.15 14.32
CA TRP A 156 -6.13 7.09 14.24
C TRP A 156 -6.56 5.86 15.02
N SER A 157 -6.07 4.71 14.55
CA SER A 157 -6.23 3.44 15.26
C SER A 157 -5.30 3.41 16.47
N THR A 158 -5.82 3.04 17.63
CA THR A 158 -5.06 3.01 18.91
C THR A 158 -4.34 1.69 19.16
N HIS A 159 -4.57 0.69 18.32
CA HIS A 159 -3.99 -0.63 18.42
C HIS A 159 -3.90 -1.27 17.02
N ARG A 160 -3.17 -2.37 16.92
CA ARG A 160 -3.11 -3.15 15.69
C ARG A 160 -4.46 -3.83 15.42
N LEU A 161 -5.09 -3.46 14.32
CA LEU A 161 -6.34 -4.06 13.86
C LEU A 161 -6.13 -5.46 13.28
N PRO A 162 -6.99 -6.44 13.59
CA PRO A 162 -7.13 -7.66 12.80
C PRO A 162 -7.44 -7.35 11.34
N GLN A 163 -7.06 -8.25 10.41
CA GLN A 163 -7.20 -8.02 8.97
C GLN A 163 -8.66 -7.75 8.56
N TYR A 164 -9.63 -8.45 9.15
CA TYR A 164 -11.06 -8.27 8.87
C TYR A 164 -11.54 -6.87 9.25
N GLU A 165 -11.18 -6.40 10.44
CA GLU A 165 -11.55 -5.08 10.94
C GLU A 165 -10.88 -3.98 10.12
N PHE A 166 -9.59 -4.15 9.79
CA PHE A 166 -8.86 -3.26 8.89
C PHE A 166 -9.56 -3.15 7.53
N ASN A 167 -9.94 -4.27 6.92
CA ASN A 167 -10.63 -4.30 5.63
C ASN A 167 -12.00 -3.59 5.70
N GLN A 168 -12.78 -3.82 6.77
CA GLN A 168 -14.09 -3.19 6.94
C GLN A 168 -13.98 -1.68 7.17
N GLN A 169 -13.04 -1.24 8.00
CA GLN A 169 -12.78 0.18 8.20
C GLN A 169 -12.26 0.83 6.92
N LEU A 170 -11.40 0.15 6.14
CA LEU A 170 -10.93 0.67 4.87
C LEU A 170 -12.06 0.83 3.85
N ARG A 171 -12.96 -0.16 3.73
CA ARG A 171 -14.15 -0.10 2.84
C ARG A 171 -15.10 1.05 3.18
N SER A 172 -15.06 1.54 4.41
CA SER A 172 -15.85 2.67 4.87
C SER A 172 -15.25 4.03 4.47
N CYS A 173 -14.02 4.06 3.98
CA CYS A 173 -13.35 5.29 3.54
C CYS A 173 -13.66 5.61 2.07
N GLN A 174 -13.47 6.87 1.67
CA GLN A 174 -13.69 7.35 0.29
C GLN A 174 -12.42 7.29 -0.57
N ALA A 175 -11.23 7.30 0.04
CA ALA A 175 -9.95 7.23 -0.68
C ALA A 175 -8.82 6.63 0.15
N ILE A 176 -7.74 6.27 -0.53
CA ILE A 176 -6.45 5.89 0.04
C ILE A 176 -5.39 6.95 -0.27
N LEU A 177 -4.67 7.41 0.75
CA LEU A 177 -3.54 8.32 0.65
C LEU A 177 -2.25 7.63 1.17
N PRO A 178 -1.35 7.17 0.29
CA PRO A 178 -0.13 6.46 0.69
C PRO A 178 1.02 7.39 1.10
N LEU A 179 0.90 8.70 0.91
CA LEU A 179 1.93 9.72 1.21
C LEU A 179 3.29 9.46 0.52
N LEU A 180 3.25 9.05 -0.76
CA LEU A 180 4.43 8.82 -1.58
C LEU A 180 4.80 10.12 -2.32
N HIS A 181 5.63 10.96 -1.72
CA HIS A 181 6.06 12.24 -2.28
C HIS A 181 7.51 12.21 -2.80
N PRO A 182 7.85 13.01 -3.84
CA PRO A 182 9.25 13.20 -4.26
C PRO A 182 10.15 13.64 -3.11
N GLY A 183 11.43 13.26 -3.16
CA GLY A 183 12.40 13.55 -2.10
C GLY A 183 12.40 12.54 -0.94
N GLN A 184 11.35 11.73 -0.79
CA GLN A 184 11.35 10.68 0.23
C GLN A 184 12.26 9.50 -0.14
N PRO A 185 12.94 8.88 0.84
CA PRO A 185 13.73 7.67 0.62
C PRO A 185 12.93 6.56 -0.05
N GLY A 186 13.31 6.24 -1.29
CA GLY A 186 12.70 5.15 -2.05
C GLY A 186 11.48 5.53 -2.88
N TYR A 187 11.13 6.82 -3.01
CA TYR A 187 10.11 7.32 -3.95
C TYR A 187 10.28 6.73 -5.37
N GLU A 188 11.47 6.86 -5.95
CA GLU A 188 11.82 6.29 -7.27
C GLU A 188 11.69 4.76 -7.30
N LYS A 189 11.98 4.09 -6.17
CA LYS A 189 11.87 2.64 -6.09
C LYS A 189 10.41 2.20 -6.18
N TYR A 190 9.47 2.94 -5.60
CA TYR A 190 8.03 2.63 -5.70
C TYR A 190 7.45 2.87 -7.09
N GLN A 191 8.12 3.65 -7.93
CA GLN A 191 7.76 3.89 -9.33
C GLN A 191 8.39 2.89 -10.30
N THR A 192 9.23 1.97 -9.82
CA THR A 192 10.00 1.08 -10.69
C THR A 192 10.07 -0.35 -10.13
N VAL A 193 10.86 -0.54 -9.09
CA VAL A 193 11.30 -1.86 -8.63
C VAL A 193 10.56 -2.34 -7.37
N LYS A 194 9.66 -1.54 -6.78
CA LYS A 194 8.89 -1.83 -5.57
C LYS A 194 7.42 -1.52 -5.80
N THR A 195 6.55 -2.12 -5.01
CA THR A 195 5.16 -1.68 -4.85
C THR A 195 4.91 -1.16 -3.43
N SER A 196 3.88 -0.34 -3.25
CA SER A 196 3.29 -0.01 -1.96
C SER A 196 2.07 -0.89 -1.73
N GLY A 197 1.83 -1.33 -0.50
CA GLY A 197 0.61 -2.07 -0.17
C GLY A 197 -0.67 -1.31 -0.56
N SER A 198 -0.66 0.02 -0.42
CA SER A 198 -1.77 0.89 -0.83
C SER A 198 -2.10 0.81 -2.32
N LEU A 199 -1.09 0.60 -3.18
CA LEU A 199 -1.30 0.43 -4.62
C LEU A 199 -1.99 -0.90 -4.96
N ASN A 200 -1.91 -1.88 -4.07
CA ASN A 200 -2.62 -3.16 -4.23
C ASN A 200 -4.01 -3.09 -3.55
N LEU A 201 -4.12 -2.37 -2.43
CA LEU A 201 -5.39 -2.19 -1.70
C LEU A 201 -6.41 -1.38 -2.48
N ALA A 202 -5.99 -0.33 -3.21
CA ALA A 202 -6.90 0.55 -3.95
C ALA A 202 -7.78 -0.20 -4.95
N PRO A 203 -7.22 -0.97 -5.92
CA PRO A 203 -8.05 -1.76 -6.83
C PRO A 203 -8.84 -2.83 -6.07
N ALA A 204 -8.22 -3.58 -5.15
CA ALA A 204 -8.91 -4.62 -4.39
C ALA A 204 -10.17 -4.12 -3.64
N MET A 205 -10.12 -2.89 -3.11
CA MET A 205 -11.21 -2.28 -2.37
C MET A 205 -12.16 -1.43 -3.23
N GLY A 206 -11.86 -1.24 -4.53
CA GLY A 206 -12.61 -0.32 -5.40
C GLY A 206 -12.47 1.15 -4.98
N LEU A 207 -11.39 1.50 -4.28
CA LEU A 207 -11.17 2.84 -3.74
C LEU A 207 -10.21 3.65 -4.61
N PRO A 208 -10.46 4.95 -4.81
CA PRO A 208 -9.47 5.83 -5.40
C PRO A 208 -8.20 5.89 -4.55
N ILE A 209 -7.06 5.98 -5.21
CA ILE A 209 -5.77 6.28 -4.61
C ILE A 209 -5.29 7.67 -5.00
N LEU A 210 -4.90 8.45 -4.00
CA LEU A 210 -4.42 9.80 -4.14
C LEU A 210 -2.91 9.77 -4.34
N LEU A 211 -2.42 10.26 -5.48
CA LEU A 211 -0.99 10.27 -5.79
C LEU A 211 -0.56 11.62 -6.38
N PRO A 212 0.70 12.03 -6.18
CA PRO A 212 1.21 13.23 -6.81
C PRO A 212 1.14 13.17 -8.35
N GLN A 213 0.94 14.31 -9.00
CA GLN A 213 0.92 14.41 -10.47
C GLN A 213 2.14 13.77 -11.14
N GLY A 214 3.33 13.90 -10.56
CA GLY A 214 4.58 13.33 -11.10
C GLY A 214 4.86 11.86 -10.75
N PHE A 215 3.93 11.14 -10.12
CA PHE A 215 4.17 9.73 -9.72
C PHE A 215 3.99 8.77 -10.91
N LEU A 216 5.05 8.16 -11.41
CA LEU A 216 4.95 7.20 -12.52
C LEU A 216 4.25 5.91 -12.09
N LEU A 217 3.32 5.43 -12.92
CA LEU A 217 2.52 4.21 -12.72
C LEU A 217 2.28 3.56 -14.07
N ASP A 218 2.07 2.24 -14.07
CA ASP A 218 1.50 1.56 -15.24
C ASP A 218 0.09 2.07 -15.57
N GLN A 219 -0.37 1.72 -16.78
CA GLN A 219 -1.73 1.97 -17.24
C GLN A 219 -2.77 1.20 -16.42
N GLU A 220 -2.38 0.04 -15.90
CA GLU A 220 -3.23 -0.89 -15.18
C GLU A 220 -3.89 -0.19 -13.98
N ILE A 221 -3.14 0.54 -13.13
CA ILE A 221 -3.74 1.20 -11.96
C ILE A 221 -4.36 2.59 -12.22
N GLN A 222 -4.15 3.20 -13.39
CA GLN A 222 -4.63 4.57 -13.66
C GLN A 222 -6.12 4.79 -13.38
N PRO A 223 -7.05 3.83 -13.62
CA PRO A 223 -8.47 4.04 -13.34
C PRO A 223 -8.79 4.38 -11.88
N TRP A 224 -7.94 3.97 -10.93
CA TRP A 224 -8.12 4.28 -9.50
C TRP A 224 -7.41 5.55 -9.07
N VAL A 225 -6.56 6.14 -9.92
CA VAL A 225 -5.68 7.23 -9.48
C VAL A 225 -6.39 8.57 -9.57
N ILE A 226 -6.34 9.34 -8.50
CA ILE A 226 -6.64 10.77 -8.49
C ILE A 226 -5.32 11.49 -8.24
N ARG A 227 -4.97 12.36 -9.19
CA ARG A 227 -3.71 13.11 -9.17
C ARG A 227 -3.88 14.41 -8.41
N TYR A 228 -2.91 14.76 -7.58
CA TYR A 228 -2.85 16.07 -6.92
C TYR A 228 -1.52 16.80 -7.16
N PRO A 229 -1.53 18.13 -7.25
CA PRO A 229 -0.31 18.94 -7.25
C PRO A 229 0.26 19.01 -5.81
N LEU A 230 1.57 18.87 -5.64
CA LEU A 230 2.20 18.93 -4.30
C LEU A 230 1.93 20.26 -3.59
N LYS A 231 2.10 21.38 -4.30
CA LYS A 231 1.87 22.73 -3.77
C LYS A 231 0.38 23.08 -3.62
N GLY A 232 -0.51 22.32 -4.24
CA GLY A 232 -1.96 22.55 -4.20
C GLY A 232 -2.73 21.44 -3.48
N PHE A 233 -2.05 20.58 -2.72
CA PHE A 233 -2.69 19.51 -1.94
C PHE A 233 -3.76 20.09 -1.02
N ALA A 234 -3.44 21.21 -0.37
CA ALA A 234 -4.35 21.98 0.47
C ALA A 234 -5.60 22.51 -0.25
N LEU A 235 -5.50 22.74 -1.56
CA LEU A 235 -6.54 23.37 -2.39
C LEU A 235 -7.41 22.34 -3.12
N MET A 236 -7.13 21.05 -2.96
CA MET A 236 -7.93 19.98 -3.53
C MET A 236 -9.34 19.98 -2.92
N ARG A 237 -10.36 19.82 -3.77
CA ARG A 237 -11.74 19.60 -3.32
C ARG A 237 -11.94 18.14 -2.95
N TRP A 238 -11.46 17.78 -1.77
CA TRP A 238 -11.52 16.41 -1.24
C TRP A 238 -12.95 15.84 -1.16
N ARG A 239 -13.95 16.70 -0.91
CA ARG A 239 -15.38 16.32 -0.80
C ARG A 239 -16.01 15.67 -2.04
N HIS A 240 -15.36 15.74 -3.20
CA HIS A 240 -15.88 15.18 -4.45
C HIS A 240 -15.10 13.95 -4.91
N ILE A 241 -14.42 13.27 -4.00
CA ILE A 241 -13.80 11.98 -4.29
C ILE A 241 -14.90 10.95 -4.48
N LEU A 242 -15.12 10.59 -5.74
CA LEU A 242 -16.04 9.52 -6.11
C LEU A 242 -15.33 8.16 -6.10
N PRO A 243 -16.04 7.09 -5.71
CA PRO A 243 -15.58 5.73 -5.91
C PRO A 243 -15.14 5.48 -7.36
N LYS A 244 -14.14 4.61 -7.51
CA LYS A 244 -13.54 4.25 -8.80
C LYS A 244 -14.01 2.86 -9.22
N PRO A 245 -13.63 2.34 -10.42
CA PRO A 245 -14.13 1.06 -10.91
C PRO A 245 -14.02 -0.06 -9.88
N SER A 246 -15.01 -0.95 -9.86
CA SER A 246 -15.13 -2.05 -8.90
C SER A 246 -14.23 -3.25 -9.21
N ALA A 247 -13.11 -3.08 -9.93
CA ALA A 247 -12.30 -4.23 -10.31
C ALA A 247 -11.56 -4.77 -9.08
N GLN A 248 -11.97 -5.94 -8.60
CA GLN A 248 -11.45 -6.55 -7.38
C GLN A 248 -10.16 -7.32 -7.64
N TRP A 249 -9.08 -6.64 -8.01
CA TRP A 249 -7.78 -7.30 -8.11
C TRP A 249 -7.29 -7.73 -6.75
N ASN A 250 -7.44 -9.02 -6.48
CA ASN A 250 -7.14 -9.65 -5.21
C ASN A 250 -6.48 -11.02 -5.46
N LEU A 251 -6.24 -11.75 -4.38
CA LEU A 251 -5.57 -13.04 -4.47
C LEU A 251 -6.35 -14.01 -5.36
N GLU A 252 -7.66 -14.14 -5.16
CA GLU A 252 -8.50 -15.06 -5.92
C GLU A 252 -8.60 -14.66 -7.39
N SER A 253 -8.77 -13.36 -7.69
CA SER A 253 -8.88 -12.87 -9.07
C SER A 253 -7.58 -13.05 -9.87
N SER A 254 -6.44 -13.25 -9.19
CA SER A 254 -5.14 -13.46 -9.84
C SER A 254 -4.69 -14.92 -9.83
N ARG A 255 -5.59 -15.85 -9.49
CA ARG A 255 -5.31 -17.28 -9.34
C ARG A 255 -4.66 -17.91 -10.56
N ASP A 256 -5.23 -17.72 -11.73
CA ASP A 256 -4.68 -18.33 -12.95
C ASP A 256 -3.30 -17.75 -13.28
N GLN A 257 -3.13 -16.44 -13.14
CA GLN A 257 -1.86 -15.74 -13.38
C GLN A 257 -0.74 -16.22 -12.46
N TYR A 258 -1.02 -16.40 -11.16
CA TYR A 258 0.02 -16.86 -10.25
C TYR A 258 0.29 -18.37 -10.40
N LEU A 259 -0.70 -19.18 -10.81
CA LEU A 259 -0.52 -20.61 -11.07
C LEU A 259 0.30 -20.87 -12.33
N GLU A 260 0.32 -19.97 -13.32
CA GLU A 260 1.15 -20.10 -14.52
C GLU A 260 2.64 -20.24 -14.24
N VAL A 261 3.14 -19.66 -13.15
CA VAL A 261 4.56 -19.78 -12.77
C VAL A 261 4.97 -21.24 -12.51
N TRP A 262 4.01 -22.11 -12.18
CA TRP A 262 4.23 -23.54 -11.93
C TRP A 262 4.18 -24.41 -13.18
N LYS A 263 3.46 -23.99 -14.22
CA LYS A 263 3.47 -24.62 -15.54
C LYS A 263 4.85 -24.41 -16.18
#